data_AF-A0A1C5XRT4-F1
#
_entry.id   AF-A0A1C5XRT4-F1
#
_cell.length_a   1.000
_cell.length_b   1.000
_cell.length_c   1.000
_cell.angle_alpha   90.00
_cell.angle_beta   90.00
_cell.angle_gamma   90.00
#
_symmetry.space_group_name_H-M   'P 1'
#
loop_
_entity.id
_entity.type
_entity.pdbx_description
1 polymer ?
#
loop_
_entity_poly.entity_id
_entity_poly.type
_entity_poly.pdbx_seq_one_letter_code
_entity_poly.pdbx_strand_id
1 'polypeptide(L)'
;MIDYTGLECPICGEKFTAQDDIVVCPECGAPYHRACYLREGKCAFADKHGTAEAWQPPKKEAAQENAEAQSKDEKRCPRCGKSNSSQALFCDHCGLPLSGGQAAPPAYTASGGFPPFQGVPPQAPTGGPQNGPASPQGPFQSPFGAAPFFLDPMGGVNPNDQIDGAPVNDIAKLVQTNTAYYLPTFFNLRRYRRNRFNFCAFLCSGGWMLYRKQYKTGAIVTASMLLLFILEIYFTGLSQPIITNMLIQAGASPGTAVTMEQYMQAMQGLYSLPWTDMLILIIPFLCSLGRLIIMFIIGFTGNKMYCKHCVQKVLRIRESTGVPDEQALQLQQQGGVNTALAVCMLVCYVILMCIPQLMI
;
A
#
# COMPACT_ATOMS: atom_id res chain seq x y z
N MET A 1 -8.88 19.20 25.91
CA MET A 1 -9.38 20.49 26.41
C MET A 1 -10.08 21.18 25.23
N ILE A 2 -11.29 21.71 25.41
CA ILE A 2 -11.99 22.44 24.34
C ILE A 2 -11.25 23.78 24.16
N ASP A 3 -10.91 24.13 22.92
CA ASP A 3 -10.38 25.45 22.59
C ASP A 3 -11.55 26.41 22.42
N TYR A 4 -11.56 27.48 23.22
CA TYR A 4 -12.61 28.50 23.24
C TYR A 4 -12.20 29.78 22.49
N THR A 5 -10.99 29.81 21.92
CA THR A 5 -10.47 30.96 21.17
C THR A 5 -11.40 31.31 20.01
N GLY A 6 -11.76 32.60 19.90
CA GLY A 6 -12.65 33.11 18.86
C GLY A 6 -14.15 33.02 19.14
N LEU A 7 -14.57 32.33 20.22
CA LEU A 7 -15.96 32.40 20.71
C LEU A 7 -16.22 33.72 21.43
N GLU A 8 -17.47 34.18 21.45
CA GLU A 8 -17.86 35.43 22.11
C GLU A 8 -18.29 35.18 23.55
N CYS A 9 -17.83 36.03 24.47
CA CYS A 9 -18.29 36.01 25.84
C CYS A 9 -19.76 36.47 25.90
N PRO A 10 -20.69 35.69 26.47
CA PRO A 10 -22.11 36.06 26.51
C PRO A 10 -22.45 37.33 27.32
N ILE A 11 -21.48 37.87 28.08
CA ILE A 11 -21.67 39.05 28.94
C ILE A 11 -21.16 40.33 28.25
N CYS A 12 -19.95 40.32 27.69
CA CYS A 12 -19.36 41.51 27.06
C CYS A 12 -19.41 41.49 25.53
N GLY A 13 -19.66 40.35 24.90
CA GLY A 13 -19.67 40.18 23.44
C GLY A 13 -18.28 40.15 22.79
N GLU A 14 -17.20 40.31 23.57
CA GLU A 14 -15.84 40.23 23.03
C GLU A 14 -15.40 38.78 22.80
N LYS A 15 -14.56 38.58 21.78
CA LYS A 15 -14.03 37.26 21.41
C LYS A 15 -12.88 36.85 22.31
N PHE A 16 -12.84 35.59 22.71
CA PHE A 16 -11.74 35.04 23.50
C PHE A 16 -10.44 34.97 22.69
N THR A 17 -9.34 35.36 23.32
CA THR A 17 -7.98 35.19 22.81
C THR A 17 -7.24 34.07 23.54
N ALA A 18 -6.13 33.60 22.99
CA ALA A 18 -5.30 32.57 23.62
C ALA A 18 -4.66 32.99 24.96
N GLN A 19 -4.69 34.29 25.29
CA GLN A 19 -4.17 34.83 26.55
C GLN A 19 -5.27 35.11 27.59
N ASP A 20 -6.54 34.94 27.23
CA ASP A 20 -7.65 35.26 28.13
C ASP A 20 -7.83 34.18 29.20
N ASP A 21 -8.13 34.63 30.42
CA ASP A 21 -8.49 33.75 31.53
C ASP A 21 -9.98 33.41 31.46
N ILE A 22 -10.27 32.17 31.01
CA ILE A 22 -11.61 31.70 30.70
C ILE A 22 -12.15 30.85 31.86
N VAL A 23 -13.34 31.20 32.33
CA VAL A 23 -14.13 30.43 33.28
C VAL A 23 -15.29 29.77 32.54
N VAL A 24 -15.50 28.49 32.78
CA VAL A 24 -16.56 27.69 32.15
C VAL A 24 -17.63 27.37 33.20
N CYS A 25 -18.91 27.60 32.87
CA CYS A 25 -20.01 27.21 33.74
C CYS A 25 -20.07 25.68 33.90
N PRO A 26 -20.10 25.12 35.11
CA PRO A 26 -20.13 23.67 35.33
C PRO A 26 -21.46 23.01 34.94
N GLU A 27 -22.56 23.78 34.85
CA GLU A 27 -23.88 23.25 34.53
C GLU A 27 -24.16 23.18 33.02
N CYS A 28 -23.81 24.22 32.26
CA CYS A 28 -24.10 24.29 30.81
C CYS A 28 -22.85 24.33 29.91
N GLY A 29 -21.64 24.52 30.46
CA GLY A 29 -20.41 24.56 29.67
C GLY A 29 -20.13 25.88 28.94
N ALA A 30 -20.92 26.93 29.16
CA ALA A 30 -20.72 28.24 28.54
C ALA A 30 -19.40 28.90 29.03
N PRO A 31 -18.56 29.43 28.12
CA PRO A 31 -17.31 30.12 28.45
C PRO A 31 -17.52 31.63 28.74
N TYR A 32 -16.76 32.17 29.70
CA TYR A 32 -16.78 33.57 30.13
C TYR A 32 -15.37 34.09 30.42
N HIS A 33 -15.12 35.39 30.25
CA HIS A 33 -13.93 36.00 30.87
C HIS A 33 -14.09 35.94 32.38
N ARG A 34 -13.02 35.61 33.12
CA ARG A 34 -13.07 35.54 34.59
C ARG A 34 -13.66 36.81 35.22
N ALA A 35 -13.27 37.98 34.73
CA ALA A 35 -13.80 39.26 35.20
C ALA A 35 -15.30 39.44 34.93
N CYS A 36 -15.79 39.02 33.75
CA CYS A 36 -17.22 39.09 33.42
C CYS A 36 -18.05 38.16 34.31
N TYR A 37 -17.59 36.93 34.53
CA TYR A 37 -18.29 35.97 35.38
C TYR A 37 -18.34 36.41 36.85
N LEU A 38 -17.25 36.98 37.37
CA LEU A 38 -17.20 37.54 38.72
C LEU A 38 -18.10 38.76 38.89
N ARG A 39 -18.21 39.61 37.86
CA ARG A 39 -19.04 40.82 37.90
C ARG A 39 -20.53 40.50 37.94
N GLU A 40 -20.99 39.55 37.15
CA GLU A 40 -22.40 39.13 37.15
C GLU A 40 -22.74 38.15 38.28
N GLY A 41 -21.74 37.41 38.78
CA GLY A 41 -21.89 36.46 39.89
C GLY A 41 -22.72 35.21 39.58
N LYS A 42 -23.23 35.07 38.34
CA LYS A 42 -24.01 33.92 37.88
C LYS A 42 -23.84 33.69 36.38
N CYS A 43 -24.20 32.50 35.93
CA CYS A 43 -24.28 32.16 34.50
C CYS A 43 -25.32 33.04 33.79
N ALA A 44 -24.99 33.56 32.60
CA ALA A 44 -25.93 34.34 31.77
C ALA A 44 -27.16 33.51 31.33
N PHE A 45 -27.04 32.18 31.36
CA PHE A 45 -28.10 31.23 31.01
C PHE A 45 -28.64 30.47 32.22
N ALA A 46 -28.45 30.99 33.45
CA ALA A 46 -28.83 30.30 34.68
C ALA A 46 -30.29 29.79 34.67
N ASP A 47 -31.22 30.60 34.16
CA ASP A 47 -32.65 30.26 34.11
C ASP A 47 -33.00 29.18 33.07
N LYS A 48 -32.05 28.83 32.20
CA LYS A 48 -32.22 27.86 31.10
C LYS A 48 -31.52 26.53 31.34
N HIS A 49 -30.83 26.37 32.47
CA HIS A 49 -30.17 25.12 32.82
C HIS A 49 -31.16 23.95 32.83
N GLY A 50 -30.76 22.80 32.29
CA GLY A 50 -31.60 21.59 32.23
C GLY A 50 -32.71 21.59 31.17
N THR A 51 -32.83 22.65 30.36
CA THR A 51 -33.79 22.72 29.25
C THR A 51 -33.09 22.63 27.88
N ALA A 52 -33.85 22.39 26.81
CA ALA A 52 -33.31 22.35 25.44
C ALA A 52 -32.74 23.70 24.96
N GLU A 53 -33.03 24.79 25.68
CA GLU A 53 -32.52 26.15 25.42
C GLU A 53 -31.24 26.48 26.21
N ALA A 54 -30.70 25.53 26.98
CA ALA A 54 -29.40 25.70 27.61
C ALA A 54 -28.33 26.01 26.56
N TRP A 55 -27.28 26.75 26.96
CA TRP A 55 -26.18 27.05 26.06
C TRP A 55 -25.61 25.75 25.48
N GLN A 56 -25.61 25.65 24.17
CA GLN A 56 -24.94 24.58 23.45
C GLN A 56 -23.71 25.17 22.78
N PRO A 57 -22.55 24.49 22.83
CA PRO A 57 -21.43 24.90 22.02
C PRO A 57 -21.92 24.96 20.57
N PRO A 58 -21.59 26.03 19.81
CA PRO A 58 -21.92 26.05 18.39
C PRO A 58 -21.41 24.74 17.81
N LYS A 59 -22.30 23.97 17.18
CA LYS A 59 -21.91 22.76 16.45
C LYS A 59 -20.72 23.18 15.60
N LYS A 60 -19.67 22.36 15.58
CA LYS A 60 -18.47 22.55 14.75
C LYS A 60 -18.84 22.43 13.26
N GLU A 61 -19.72 23.29 12.78
CA GLU A 61 -19.86 23.72 11.39
C GLU A 61 -18.60 24.52 11.00
N ALA A 62 -17.87 25.09 11.99
CA ALA A 62 -16.50 25.57 11.85
C ALA A 62 -15.43 24.45 11.63
N ALA A 63 -15.80 23.17 11.75
CA ALA A 63 -14.96 22.05 11.29
C ALA A 63 -15.36 21.54 9.89
N GLN A 64 -16.48 22.01 9.33
CA GLN A 64 -16.87 21.76 7.94
C GLN A 64 -16.49 22.93 7.03
N GLU A 65 -16.51 24.17 7.51
CA GLU A 65 -15.92 25.30 6.75
C GLU A 65 -14.40 25.24 6.71
N ASN A 66 -13.72 24.72 7.74
CA ASN A 66 -12.29 24.45 7.63
C ASN A 66 -11.98 23.21 6.77
N ALA A 67 -12.92 22.26 6.61
CA ALA A 67 -12.73 21.14 5.68
C ALA A 67 -12.99 21.57 4.22
N GLU A 68 -13.92 22.49 3.96
CA GLU A 68 -14.18 23.02 2.61
C GLU A 68 -13.20 24.14 2.23
N ALA A 69 -12.73 24.95 3.18
CA ALA A 69 -11.66 25.94 2.95
C ALA A 69 -10.26 25.31 2.89
N GLN A 70 -9.94 24.25 3.65
CA GLN A 70 -8.68 23.50 3.47
C GLN A 70 -8.70 22.62 2.22
N SER A 71 -9.87 22.27 1.67
CA SER A 71 -9.93 21.55 0.38
C SER A 71 -9.55 22.40 -0.84
N LYS A 72 -9.52 23.73 -0.71
CA LYS A 72 -9.08 24.63 -1.80
C LYS A 72 -7.57 24.84 -1.85
N ASP A 73 -6.84 24.47 -0.79
CA ASP A 73 -5.42 24.73 -0.66
C ASP A 73 -4.57 23.46 -0.48
N GLU A 74 -5.02 22.34 -1.05
CA GLU A 74 -4.24 21.11 -1.12
C GLU A 74 -4.09 20.61 -2.57
N LYS A 75 -2.85 20.33 -2.99
CA LYS A 75 -2.57 19.67 -4.26
C LYS A 75 -2.07 18.25 -4.05
N ARG A 76 -2.69 17.33 -4.78
CA ARG A 76 -2.42 15.91 -4.63
C ARG A 76 -1.28 15.48 -5.55
N CYS A 77 -0.34 14.72 -5.01
CA CYS A 77 0.79 14.23 -5.79
C CYS A 77 0.35 13.25 -6.87
N PRO A 78 0.66 13.48 -8.17
CA PRO A 78 0.24 12.59 -9.25
C PRO A 78 0.98 11.24 -9.25
N ARG A 79 2.10 11.12 -8.52
CA ARG A 79 2.89 9.87 -8.42
C ARG A 79 2.42 8.98 -7.28
N CYS A 80 2.34 9.50 -6.06
CA CYS A 80 2.02 8.70 -4.87
C CYS A 80 0.59 8.90 -4.35
N GLY A 81 -0.08 10.00 -4.72
CA GLY A 81 -1.42 10.32 -4.26
C GLY A 81 -1.48 11.04 -2.91
N LYS A 82 -0.37 11.35 -2.23
CA LYS A 82 -0.42 12.15 -1.00
C LYS A 82 -1.02 13.54 -1.26
N SER A 83 -1.93 13.99 -0.41
CA SER A 83 -2.32 15.40 -0.34
C SER A 83 -1.16 16.20 0.27
N ASN A 84 -0.75 17.25 -0.41
CA ASN A 84 0.28 18.17 0.06
C ASN A 84 -0.35 19.56 0.05
N SER A 85 0.18 20.47 0.88
CA SER A 85 -0.23 21.88 0.82
C SER A 85 -0.15 22.41 -0.63
N SER A 86 -1.05 23.32 -1.01
CA SER A 86 -1.04 24.01 -2.30
C SER A 86 0.30 24.68 -2.58
N GLN A 87 0.97 25.14 -1.53
CA GLN A 87 2.29 25.75 -1.58
C GLN A 87 3.45 24.74 -1.63
N ALA A 88 3.22 23.44 -1.40
CA ALA A 88 4.27 22.42 -1.36
C ALA A 88 4.94 22.25 -2.74
N LEU A 89 6.20 22.64 -2.91
CA LEU A 89 6.90 22.51 -4.19
C LEU A 89 7.19 21.05 -4.55
N PHE A 90 7.35 20.19 -3.55
CA PHE A 90 7.61 18.76 -3.68
C PHE A 90 6.60 17.96 -2.85
N CYS A 91 6.43 16.70 -3.19
CA CYS A 91 5.60 15.80 -2.41
C CYS A 91 6.32 15.34 -1.15
N ASP A 92 5.72 15.56 0.00
CA ASP A 92 6.25 15.22 1.33
C ASP A 92 6.41 13.71 1.56
N HIS A 93 5.89 12.87 0.66
CA HIS A 93 6.01 11.41 0.76
C HIS A 93 6.93 10.80 -0.30
N CYS A 94 6.94 11.31 -1.54
CA CYS A 94 7.70 10.69 -2.62
C CYS A 94 8.70 11.63 -3.33
N GLY A 95 8.82 12.88 -2.87
CA GLY A 95 9.74 13.88 -3.40
C GLY A 95 9.41 14.40 -4.80
N LEU A 96 8.30 13.98 -5.42
CA LEU A 96 7.93 14.45 -6.76
C LEU A 96 7.62 15.96 -6.74
N PRO A 97 8.16 16.78 -7.65
CA PRO A 97 7.76 18.18 -7.77
C PRO A 97 6.26 18.30 -8.11
N LEU A 98 5.60 19.25 -7.46
CA LEU A 98 4.15 19.51 -7.55
C LEU A 98 3.82 20.88 -8.14
N SER A 99 4.83 21.64 -8.59
CA SER A 99 4.63 22.92 -9.27
C SER A 99 4.13 22.72 -10.70
N GLY A 100 3.10 23.50 -11.09
CA GLY A 100 2.36 23.30 -12.32
C GLY A 100 3.10 23.74 -13.59
N GLY A 101 2.85 23.00 -14.67
CA GLY A 101 3.03 23.47 -16.05
C GLY A 101 4.31 23.04 -16.76
N GLN A 102 4.19 22.01 -17.62
CA GLN A 102 5.05 21.73 -18.78
C GLN A 102 6.57 21.65 -18.55
N ALA A 103 7.01 20.46 -18.17
CA ALA A 103 7.97 19.75 -19.01
C ALA A 103 7.62 18.26 -18.92
N ALA A 104 7.33 17.64 -20.06
CA ALA A 104 7.45 16.19 -20.14
C ALA A 104 8.84 15.83 -19.57
N PRO A 105 8.97 14.78 -18.74
CA PRO A 105 10.30 14.29 -18.43
C PRO A 105 10.97 14.02 -19.79
N PRO A 106 12.18 14.54 -20.08
CA PRO A 106 12.90 14.08 -21.25
C PRO A 106 12.91 12.56 -21.16
N ALA A 107 12.49 11.91 -22.24
CA ALA A 107 12.49 10.47 -22.34
C ALA A 107 13.84 9.98 -21.82
N TYR A 108 13.80 9.04 -20.86
CA TYR A 108 15.00 8.37 -20.41
C TYR A 108 15.51 7.56 -21.61
N THR A 109 16.38 8.16 -22.43
CA THR A 109 17.24 7.38 -23.29
C THR A 109 18.27 6.75 -22.36
N ALA A 110 18.26 5.42 -22.32
CA ALA A 110 19.25 4.63 -21.62
C ALA A 110 20.64 4.89 -22.22
N SER A 111 21.37 5.85 -21.65
CA SER A 111 22.83 5.93 -21.76
C SER A 111 23.38 6.82 -20.65
N GLY A 112 24.28 6.27 -19.84
CA GLY A 112 24.86 6.94 -18.69
C GLY A 112 25.61 8.21 -19.06
N GLY A 113 25.39 9.27 -18.29
CA GLY A 113 26.14 10.53 -18.36
C GLY A 113 25.44 11.65 -17.58
N PHE A 114 26.01 12.05 -16.46
CA PHE A 114 25.61 13.28 -15.75
C PHE A 114 26.18 14.50 -16.49
N PRO A 115 25.41 15.60 -16.70
CA PRO A 115 25.97 16.83 -17.26
C PRO A 115 26.65 17.68 -16.16
N PRO A 116 27.71 18.46 -16.49
CA PRO A 116 28.52 19.18 -15.51
C PRO A 116 27.89 20.52 -15.09
N PHE A 117 28.03 20.87 -13.81
CA PHE A 117 27.65 22.17 -13.26
C PHE A 117 28.77 23.20 -13.49
N GLN A 118 28.47 24.29 -14.20
CA GLN A 118 29.32 25.49 -14.28
C GLN A 118 29.18 26.34 -13.01
N GLY A 119 30.32 26.85 -12.52
CA GLY A 119 30.52 27.29 -11.15
C GLY A 119 30.05 28.70 -10.76
N VAL A 120 29.94 28.87 -9.44
CA VAL A 120 29.89 30.15 -8.72
C VAL A 120 31.06 30.12 -7.71
N PRO A 121 31.89 31.18 -7.61
CA PRO A 121 33.13 31.14 -6.82
C PRO A 121 32.89 31.30 -5.30
N PRO A 122 33.79 30.78 -4.43
CA PRO A 122 33.63 30.81 -2.98
C PRO A 122 34.22 32.08 -2.34
N GLN A 123 33.46 32.73 -1.45
CA GLN A 123 33.97 33.72 -0.50
C GLN A 123 34.08 33.09 0.90
N ALA A 124 35.27 33.16 1.49
CA ALA A 124 35.59 32.64 2.81
C ALA A 124 35.22 33.63 3.94
N PRO A 125 34.95 33.16 5.17
CA PRO A 125 34.40 33.96 6.27
C PRO A 125 35.46 34.44 7.27
N THR A 126 35.22 35.58 7.94
CA THR A 126 36.03 36.07 9.07
C THR A 126 35.16 36.43 10.27
N GLY A 127 35.51 35.88 11.45
CA GLY A 127 35.27 36.47 12.78
C GLY A 127 34.23 35.79 13.69
N GLY A 128 34.66 35.15 14.79
CA GLY A 128 33.83 34.66 15.92
C GLY A 128 33.43 35.77 16.93
N PRO A 129 33.03 35.50 18.21
CA PRO A 129 33.13 34.24 18.99
C PRO A 129 31.86 33.81 19.82
N GLN A 130 31.76 32.49 20.03
CA GLN A 130 31.53 31.73 21.29
C GLN A 130 30.35 32.05 22.24
N ASN A 131 29.45 31.06 22.46
CA ASN A 131 29.05 30.52 23.79
C ASN A 131 27.91 29.47 23.70
N GLY A 132 28.10 28.26 24.26
CA GLY A 132 27.03 27.29 24.53
C GLY A 132 27.45 25.81 24.35
N PRO A 133 27.11 24.88 25.28
CA PRO A 133 27.91 23.69 25.54
C PRO A 133 27.72 22.55 24.52
N ALA A 134 28.83 21.84 24.30
CA ALA A 134 28.97 20.70 23.40
C ALA A 134 28.07 19.53 23.79
N SER A 135 27.35 18.98 22.81
CA SER A 135 26.76 17.64 22.87
C SER A 135 27.55 16.67 21.96
N PRO A 136 27.66 15.38 22.33
CA PRO A 136 28.66 14.49 21.74
C PRO A 136 28.32 14.08 20.31
N GLN A 137 29.36 14.07 19.48
CA GLN A 137 29.36 13.62 18.09
C GLN A 137 28.73 12.23 17.91
N GLY A 138 27.79 12.13 16.96
CA GLY A 138 27.36 10.89 16.32
C GLY A 138 27.54 11.01 14.79
N PRO A 139 28.01 9.98 14.08
CA PRO A 139 28.46 10.10 12.70
C PRO A 139 27.27 10.05 11.73
N PHE A 140 27.44 10.69 10.56
CA PHE A 140 26.48 10.84 9.43
C PHE A 140 25.45 11.98 9.54
N GLN A 141 25.91 13.22 9.34
CA GLN A 141 25.06 14.28 8.78
C GLN A 141 25.16 14.25 7.24
N SER A 142 24.05 13.88 6.59
CA SER A 142 23.88 13.98 5.14
C SER A 142 23.83 15.47 4.72
N PRO A 143 24.40 15.87 3.56
CA PRO A 143 24.43 17.28 3.13
C PRO A 143 23.06 17.85 2.75
N PHE A 144 22.05 16.98 2.61
CA PHE A 144 20.66 17.37 2.45
C PHE A 144 20.02 17.34 3.83
N GLY A 145 19.61 18.51 4.33
CA GLY A 145 18.92 18.66 5.60
C GLY A 145 17.90 17.56 5.81
N ALA A 146 18.01 16.87 6.95
CA ALA A 146 17.14 15.77 7.33
C ALA A 146 15.71 16.30 7.50
N ALA A 147 14.95 16.35 6.41
CA ALA A 147 13.51 16.35 6.49
C ALA A 147 13.15 15.00 7.16
N PRO A 148 12.55 15.01 8.36
CA PRO A 148 12.12 13.77 8.99
C PRO A 148 11.20 13.03 8.03
N PHE A 149 11.63 11.86 7.57
CA PHE A 149 10.78 10.96 6.79
C PHE A 149 9.63 10.52 7.69
N PHE A 150 8.52 11.26 7.68
CA PHE A 150 7.30 10.86 8.34
C PHE A 150 6.69 9.68 7.58
N LEU A 151 6.91 8.48 8.12
CA LEU A 151 6.34 7.24 7.64
C LEU A 151 4.84 7.26 7.95
N ASP A 152 4.04 7.71 6.98
CA ASP A 152 2.58 7.73 7.07
C ASP A 152 2.04 6.29 6.94
N PRO A 153 1.43 5.71 8.01
CA PRO A 153 0.88 4.36 7.97
C PRO A 153 -0.20 4.19 6.90
N MET A 154 -0.86 5.28 6.47
CA MET A 154 -1.91 5.27 5.46
C MET A 154 -1.45 5.69 4.07
N GLY A 155 -0.16 5.95 3.89
CA GLY A 155 0.44 6.23 2.58
C GLY A 155 -0.14 7.47 1.88
N GLY A 156 -0.55 8.48 2.65
CA GLY A 156 -1.07 9.75 2.16
C GLY A 156 -2.58 9.76 1.88
N VAL A 157 -3.33 8.75 2.32
CA VAL A 157 -4.79 8.67 2.18
C VAL A 157 -5.47 9.16 3.45
N ASN A 158 -6.48 10.03 3.31
CA ASN A 158 -7.22 10.55 4.46
C ASN A 158 -8.04 9.42 5.12
N PRO A 159 -7.96 9.24 6.45
CA PRO A 159 -8.73 8.21 7.15
C PRO A 159 -10.25 8.30 6.99
N ASN A 160 -10.76 9.51 6.76
CA ASN A 160 -12.19 9.80 6.64
C ASN A 160 -12.72 9.58 5.21
N ASP A 161 -11.84 9.35 4.24
CA ASP A 161 -12.24 9.02 2.88
C ASP A 161 -12.94 7.65 2.83
N GLN A 162 -13.65 7.41 1.72
CA GLN A 162 -14.28 6.13 1.44
C GLN A 162 -13.81 5.55 0.10
N ILE A 163 -13.72 4.21 0.04
CA ILE A 163 -13.41 3.46 -1.17
C ILE A 163 -14.60 2.52 -1.43
N ASP A 164 -15.36 2.77 -2.50
CA ASP A 164 -16.57 2.00 -2.84
C ASP A 164 -17.56 1.89 -1.65
N GLY A 165 -17.76 2.98 -0.89
CA GLY A 165 -18.66 3.03 0.27
C GLY A 165 -18.09 2.46 1.58
N ALA A 166 -16.90 1.86 1.55
CA ALA A 166 -16.21 1.41 2.76
C ALA A 166 -15.25 2.50 3.28
N PRO A 167 -15.29 2.88 4.57
CA PRO A 167 -14.34 3.83 5.16
C PRO A 167 -12.90 3.34 5.05
N VAL A 168 -11.97 4.24 4.70
CA VAL A 168 -10.55 3.88 4.55
C VAL A 168 -9.96 3.39 5.87
N ASN A 169 -10.35 3.97 7.01
CA ASN A 169 -9.92 3.50 8.33
C ASN A 169 -10.28 2.02 8.58
N ASP A 170 -11.48 1.59 8.21
CA ASP A 170 -11.91 0.20 8.40
C ASP A 170 -11.20 -0.76 7.45
N ILE A 171 -10.93 -0.32 6.21
CA ILE A 171 -10.06 -1.05 5.28
C ILE A 171 -8.66 -1.18 5.86
N ALA A 172 -8.11 -0.14 6.50
CA ALA A 172 -6.79 -0.16 7.12
C ALA A 172 -6.72 -1.20 8.26
N LYS A 173 -7.74 -1.24 9.14
CA LYS A 173 -7.88 -2.25 10.21
C LYS A 173 -7.94 -3.68 9.67
N LEU A 174 -8.54 -3.87 8.50
CA LEU A 174 -8.62 -5.17 7.83
C LEU A 174 -7.30 -5.53 7.13
N VAL A 175 -6.60 -4.59 6.50
CA VAL A 175 -5.35 -4.85 5.76
C VAL A 175 -4.18 -5.11 6.72
N GLN A 176 -4.07 -4.29 7.78
CA GLN A 176 -3.05 -4.32 8.85
C GLN A 176 -1.62 -4.16 8.38
N THR A 177 -1.09 -5.16 7.69
CA THR A 177 0.30 -5.18 7.23
C THR A 177 0.39 -4.55 5.85
N ASN A 178 1.34 -3.62 5.68
CA ASN A 178 1.61 -2.92 4.43
C ASN A 178 0.47 -1.99 3.97
N THR A 179 -0.20 -1.32 4.90
CA THR A 179 -1.26 -0.33 4.63
C THR A 179 -0.75 0.85 3.78
N ALA A 180 0.49 1.30 4.00
CA ALA A 180 1.14 2.34 3.21
C ALA A 180 1.26 2.01 1.72
N TYR A 181 1.30 0.72 1.35
CA TYR A 181 1.22 0.29 -0.05
C TYR A 181 -0.23 0.17 -0.54
N TYR A 182 -1.07 -0.55 0.21
CA TYR A 182 -2.39 -0.96 -0.29
C TYR A 182 -3.39 0.19 -0.32
N LEU A 183 -3.45 1.05 0.70
CA LEU A 183 -4.43 2.12 0.76
C LEU A 183 -4.31 3.11 -0.42
N PRO A 184 -3.14 3.71 -0.72
CA PRO A 184 -3.02 4.57 -1.90
C PRO A 184 -3.25 3.80 -3.20
N THR A 185 -2.87 2.51 -3.27
CA THR A 185 -3.15 1.67 -4.45
C THR A 185 -4.65 1.49 -4.67
N PHE A 186 -5.41 1.18 -3.63
CA PHE A 186 -6.86 0.98 -3.68
C PHE A 186 -7.57 2.29 -4.02
N PHE A 187 -7.14 3.38 -3.38
CA PHE A 187 -7.69 4.70 -3.63
C PHE A 187 -7.48 5.12 -5.09
N ASN A 188 -6.26 5.00 -5.61
CA ASN A 188 -5.95 5.35 -7.00
C ASN A 188 -6.67 4.45 -8.01
N LEU A 189 -6.83 3.16 -7.69
CA LEU A 189 -7.59 2.21 -8.50
C LEU A 189 -9.05 2.63 -8.66
N ARG A 190 -9.70 3.14 -7.60
CA ARG A 190 -11.10 3.56 -7.66
C ARG A 190 -11.28 4.97 -8.21
N ARG A 191 -10.45 5.91 -7.76
CA ARG A 191 -10.55 7.32 -8.15
C ARG A 191 -10.10 7.60 -9.58
N TYR A 192 -9.05 6.92 -10.05
CA TYR A 192 -8.41 7.20 -11.35
C TYR A 192 -8.40 6.00 -12.30
N ARG A 193 -8.97 4.85 -11.90
CA ARG A 193 -8.91 3.59 -12.68
C ARG A 193 -7.48 3.13 -13.01
N ARG A 194 -6.49 3.61 -12.24
CA ARG A 194 -5.07 3.26 -12.41
C ARG A 194 -4.69 2.16 -11.45
N ASN A 195 -4.31 1.01 -12.01
CA ASN A 195 -3.82 -0.12 -11.24
C ASN A 195 -2.29 -0.19 -11.28
N ARG A 196 -1.67 -0.81 -10.28
CA ARG A 196 -0.22 -1.08 -10.23
C ARG A 196 0.03 -2.58 -10.27
N PHE A 197 1.12 -2.98 -10.94
CA PHE A 197 1.57 -4.36 -10.94
C PHE A 197 1.96 -4.79 -9.52
N ASN A 198 1.56 -5.99 -9.14
CA ASN A 198 1.84 -6.57 -7.83
C ASN A 198 2.81 -7.75 -8.00
N PHE A 199 4.09 -7.49 -7.71
CA PHE A 199 5.16 -8.49 -7.84
C PHE A 199 4.96 -9.70 -6.93
N CYS A 200 4.46 -9.52 -5.70
CA CYS A 200 4.20 -10.63 -4.79
C CYS A 200 3.06 -11.53 -5.31
N ALA A 201 2.01 -10.91 -5.85
CA ALA A 201 0.90 -11.63 -6.48
C ALA A 201 1.35 -12.33 -7.77
N PHE A 202 2.28 -11.75 -8.54
CA PHE A 202 2.87 -12.41 -9.70
C PHE A 202 3.64 -13.67 -9.31
N LEU A 203 4.65 -13.54 -8.43
CA LEU A 203 5.52 -14.64 -8.05
C LEU A 203 4.78 -15.74 -7.27
N CYS A 204 3.95 -15.33 -6.31
CA CYS A 204 3.31 -16.26 -5.38
C CYS A 204 1.82 -16.51 -5.69
N SER A 205 1.28 -15.94 -6.77
CA SER A 205 -0.07 -16.20 -7.32
C SER A 205 -1.13 -16.59 -6.27
N GLY A 206 -1.61 -17.83 -6.30
CA GLY A 206 -2.62 -18.31 -5.34
C GLY A 206 -2.13 -18.31 -3.89
N GLY A 207 -0.84 -18.58 -3.64
CA GLY A 207 -0.22 -18.48 -2.32
C GLY A 207 -0.26 -17.07 -1.72
N TRP A 208 -0.04 -16.03 -2.53
CA TRP A 208 -0.19 -14.63 -2.07
C TRP A 208 -1.64 -14.31 -1.68
N MET A 209 -2.61 -14.80 -2.45
CA MET A 209 -4.04 -14.61 -2.18
C MET A 209 -4.47 -15.33 -0.89
N LEU A 210 -4.02 -16.58 -0.71
CA LEU A 210 -4.25 -17.38 0.49
C LEU A 210 -3.60 -16.73 1.73
N TYR A 211 -2.37 -16.25 1.61
CA TYR A 211 -1.66 -15.48 2.64
C TYR A 211 -2.45 -14.24 3.07
N ARG A 212 -3.06 -13.52 2.11
CA ARG A 212 -3.93 -12.34 2.37
C ARG A 212 -5.39 -12.71 2.70
N LYS A 213 -5.66 -13.97 3.07
CA LYS A 213 -6.97 -14.51 3.49
C LYS A 213 -8.07 -14.46 2.42
N GLN A 214 -7.72 -14.34 1.14
CA GLN A 214 -8.65 -14.46 0.02
C GLN A 214 -8.90 -15.94 -0.33
N TYR A 215 -9.38 -16.73 0.63
CA TYR A 215 -9.36 -18.19 0.57
C TYR A 215 -10.07 -18.80 -0.65
N LYS A 216 -11.26 -18.30 -1.02
CA LYS A 216 -12.03 -18.83 -2.15
C LYS A 216 -11.26 -18.71 -3.47
N THR A 217 -10.84 -17.51 -3.81
CA THR A 217 -10.13 -17.24 -5.07
C THR A 217 -8.70 -17.78 -5.03
N GLY A 218 -8.04 -17.71 -3.87
CA GLY A 218 -6.69 -18.24 -3.69
C GLY A 218 -6.62 -19.76 -3.82
N ALA A 219 -7.63 -20.50 -3.31
CA ALA A 219 -7.70 -21.95 -3.44
C ALA A 219 -7.87 -22.37 -4.91
N ILE A 220 -8.74 -21.70 -5.67
CA ILE A 220 -8.93 -21.97 -7.10
C ILE A 220 -7.63 -21.77 -7.87
N VAL A 221 -6.99 -20.60 -7.72
CA VAL A 221 -5.73 -20.30 -8.44
C VAL A 221 -4.62 -21.27 -8.04
N THR A 222 -4.51 -21.60 -6.76
CA THR A 222 -3.51 -22.57 -6.27
C THR A 222 -3.75 -23.96 -6.83
N ALA A 223 -5.00 -24.43 -6.84
CA ALA A 223 -5.36 -25.73 -7.41
C ALA A 223 -5.08 -25.78 -8.91
N SER A 224 -5.39 -24.73 -9.67
CA SER A 224 -5.05 -24.65 -11.10
C SER A 224 -3.55 -24.67 -11.35
N MET A 225 -2.75 -23.94 -10.54
CA MET A 225 -1.28 -23.98 -10.63
C MET A 225 -0.73 -25.37 -10.31
N LEU A 226 -1.25 -26.03 -9.26
CA LEU A 226 -0.84 -27.37 -8.85
C LEU A 226 -1.18 -28.40 -9.93
N LEU A 227 -2.37 -28.32 -10.52
CA LEU A 227 -2.78 -29.20 -11.61
C LEU A 227 -1.82 -29.09 -12.80
N LEU A 228 -1.55 -27.87 -13.26
CA LEU A 228 -0.60 -27.64 -14.36
C LEU A 228 0.80 -28.15 -14.03
N PHE A 229 1.23 -27.99 -12.78
CA PHE A 229 2.53 -28.48 -12.32
C PHE A 229 2.60 -30.03 -12.30
N ILE A 230 1.55 -30.70 -11.82
CA ILE A 230 1.48 -32.17 -11.83
C ILE A 230 1.48 -32.70 -13.27
N LEU A 231 0.70 -32.07 -14.16
CA LEU A 231 0.68 -32.43 -15.58
C LEU A 231 2.07 -32.23 -16.21
N GLU A 232 2.73 -31.11 -15.91
CA GLU A 232 4.09 -30.85 -16.39
C GLU A 232 5.08 -31.92 -15.94
N ILE A 233 5.10 -32.31 -14.65
CA ILE A 233 5.96 -33.39 -14.15
C ILE A 233 5.64 -34.70 -14.87
N TYR A 234 4.36 -35.06 -14.96
CA TYR A 234 3.92 -36.31 -15.58
C TYR A 234 4.37 -36.41 -17.04
N PHE A 235 4.09 -35.39 -17.85
CA PHE A 235 4.49 -35.38 -19.27
C PHE A 235 6.01 -35.21 -19.45
N THR A 236 6.70 -34.57 -18.52
CA THR A 236 8.17 -34.55 -18.51
C THR A 236 8.74 -35.94 -18.27
N GLY A 237 8.13 -36.73 -17.38
CA GLY A 237 8.51 -38.14 -17.20
C GLY A 237 8.31 -38.98 -18.46
N LEU A 238 7.20 -38.75 -19.18
CA LEU A 238 6.91 -39.41 -20.47
C LEU A 238 7.85 -38.97 -21.60
N SER A 239 8.36 -37.73 -21.57
CA SER A 239 9.29 -37.22 -22.58
C SER A 239 10.72 -37.73 -22.43
N GLN A 240 11.15 -38.10 -21.21
CA GLN A 240 12.51 -38.60 -20.95
C GLN A 240 12.94 -39.76 -21.88
N PRO A 241 12.18 -40.87 -22.03
CA PRO A 241 12.58 -41.97 -22.92
C PRO A 241 12.67 -41.53 -24.39
N ILE A 242 11.82 -40.61 -24.83
CA ILE A 242 11.83 -40.08 -26.21
C ILE A 242 13.14 -39.31 -26.44
N ILE A 243 13.46 -38.37 -25.55
CA ILE A 243 14.67 -37.53 -25.65
C ILE A 243 15.94 -38.39 -25.54
N THR A 244 15.99 -39.32 -24.59
CA THR A 244 17.15 -40.21 -24.41
C THR A 244 17.37 -41.12 -25.61
N ASN A 245 16.31 -41.69 -26.20
CA ASN A 245 16.43 -42.49 -27.41
C ASN A 245 16.93 -41.66 -28.61
N MET A 246 16.46 -40.42 -28.77
CA MET A 246 16.95 -39.52 -29.83
C MET A 246 18.45 -39.20 -29.65
N LEU A 247 18.87 -38.98 -28.40
CA LEU A 247 20.27 -38.74 -28.07
C LEU A 247 21.15 -39.98 -28.33
N ILE A 248 20.68 -41.18 -27.98
CA ILE A 248 21.38 -42.43 -28.26
C ILE A 248 21.52 -42.66 -29.77
N GLN A 249 20.47 -42.38 -30.55
CA GLN A 249 20.53 -42.45 -32.02
C GLN A 249 21.49 -41.44 -32.63
N ALA A 250 21.66 -40.27 -31.99
CA ALA A 250 22.67 -39.28 -32.32
C ALA A 250 24.09 -39.65 -31.82
N GLY A 251 24.29 -40.86 -31.28
CA GLY A 251 25.59 -41.35 -30.81
C GLY A 251 25.97 -40.92 -29.39
N ALA A 252 25.04 -40.37 -28.60
CA ALA A 252 25.28 -40.09 -27.19
C ALA A 252 25.26 -41.37 -26.34
N SER A 253 26.14 -41.47 -25.35
CA SER A 253 26.13 -42.56 -24.38
C SER A 253 25.41 -42.16 -23.10
N PRO A 254 24.58 -43.02 -22.48
CA PRO A 254 23.94 -42.74 -21.21
C PRO A 254 24.95 -42.34 -20.12
N GLY A 255 24.63 -41.31 -19.33
CA GLY A 255 25.48 -40.85 -18.23
C GLY A 255 26.72 -40.04 -18.65
N THR A 256 26.91 -39.78 -19.96
CA THR A 256 27.99 -38.91 -20.46
C THR A 256 27.45 -37.53 -20.86
N ALA A 257 28.32 -36.53 -20.84
CA ALA A 257 27.97 -35.20 -21.31
C ALA A 257 27.67 -35.23 -22.82
N VAL A 258 26.50 -34.72 -23.20
CA VAL A 258 26.07 -34.61 -24.59
C VAL A 258 26.82 -33.47 -25.27
N THR A 259 27.46 -33.75 -26.40
CA THR A 259 28.12 -32.72 -27.22
C THR A 259 27.10 -31.91 -28.02
N MET A 260 27.46 -30.69 -28.41
CA MET A 260 26.56 -29.85 -29.20
C MET A 260 26.23 -30.46 -30.57
N GLU A 261 27.15 -31.22 -31.16
CA GLU A 261 26.93 -31.96 -32.41
C GLU A 261 25.86 -33.06 -32.23
N GLN A 262 25.98 -33.88 -31.18
CA GLN A 262 24.99 -34.90 -30.85
C GLN A 262 23.61 -34.28 -30.57
N TYR A 263 23.56 -33.13 -29.89
CA TYR A 263 22.31 -32.41 -29.67
C TYR A 263 21.68 -31.93 -30.99
N MET A 264 22.47 -31.35 -31.89
CA MET A 264 21.98 -30.93 -33.21
C MET A 264 21.48 -32.11 -34.04
N GLN A 265 22.18 -33.24 -34.03
CA GLN A 265 21.75 -34.47 -34.71
C GLN A 265 20.45 -35.02 -34.12
N ALA A 266 20.32 -35.04 -32.80
CA ALA A 266 19.08 -35.45 -32.13
C ALA A 266 17.91 -34.54 -32.54
N MET A 267 18.12 -33.21 -32.59
CA MET A 267 17.09 -32.26 -33.01
C MET A 267 16.62 -32.44 -34.46
N GLN A 268 17.48 -32.92 -35.37
CA GLN A 268 17.07 -33.25 -36.74
C GLN A 268 16.08 -34.42 -36.77
N GLY A 269 16.24 -35.39 -35.87
CA GLY A 269 15.34 -36.54 -35.70
C GLY A 269 13.96 -36.18 -35.17
N LEU A 270 13.73 -34.93 -34.73
CA LEU A 270 12.42 -34.49 -34.24
C LEU A 270 11.35 -34.66 -35.33
N TYR A 271 11.65 -34.28 -36.57
CA TYR A 271 10.69 -34.34 -37.70
C TYR A 271 10.29 -35.77 -38.10
N SER A 272 11.08 -36.77 -37.71
CA SER A 272 10.79 -38.19 -37.97
C SER A 272 9.93 -38.84 -36.90
N LEU A 273 9.66 -38.16 -35.79
CA LEU A 273 8.83 -38.71 -34.72
C LEU A 273 7.36 -38.82 -35.12
N PRO A 274 6.63 -39.83 -34.60
CA PRO A 274 5.19 -39.83 -34.63
C PRO A 274 4.61 -38.56 -33.99
N TRP A 275 3.46 -38.11 -34.51
CA TRP A 275 2.80 -36.91 -33.98
C TRP A 275 2.42 -37.04 -32.50
N THR A 276 2.18 -38.26 -32.00
CA THR A 276 1.89 -38.52 -30.58
C THR A 276 3.07 -38.17 -29.69
N ASP A 277 4.28 -38.53 -30.10
CA ASP A 277 5.51 -38.28 -29.35
C ASP A 277 5.82 -36.79 -29.37
N MET A 278 5.61 -36.11 -30.51
CA MET A 278 5.68 -34.65 -30.57
C MET A 278 4.73 -33.97 -29.60
N LEU A 279 3.48 -34.44 -29.47
CA LEU A 279 2.55 -33.87 -28.49
C LEU A 279 3.04 -34.05 -27.05
N ILE A 280 3.57 -35.24 -26.70
CA ILE A 280 4.15 -35.50 -25.38
C ILE A 280 5.31 -34.54 -25.10
N LEU A 281 6.17 -34.25 -26.09
CA LEU A 281 7.26 -33.29 -25.97
C LEU A 281 6.78 -31.85 -25.77
N ILE A 282 5.64 -31.46 -26.36
CA ILE A 282 5.13 -30.08 -26.34
C ILE A 282 4.32 -29.77 -25.07
N ILE A 283 3.58 -30.74 -24.52
CA ILE A 283 2.67 -30.53 -23.39
C ILE A 283 3.35 -29.91 -22.14
N PRO A 284 4.55 -30.32 -21.71
CA PRO A 284 5.24 -29.68 -20.59
C PRO A 284 5.44 -28.17 -20.80
N PHE A 285 5.82 -27.75 -22.01
CA PHE A 285 5.98 -26.34 -22.36
C PHE A 285 4.65 -25.59 -22.31
N LEU A 286 3.56 -26.20 -22.79
CA LEU A 286 2.22 -25.60 -22.72
C LEU A 286 1.75 -25.45 -21.27
N CYS A 287 2.02 -26.43 -20.41
CA CYS A 287 1.69 -26.34 -18.98
C CYS A 287 2.48 -25.22 -18.30
N SER A 288 3.79 -25.15 -18.55
CA SER A 288 4.66 -24.09 -18.04
C SER A 288 4.24 -22.70 -18.51
N LEU A 289 3.91 -22.56 -19.80
CA LEU A 289 3.35 -21.33 -20.37
C LEU A 289 2.01 -20.97 -19.72
N GLY A 290 1.12 -21.94 -19.51
CA GLY A 290 -0.14 -21.75 -18.81
C GLY A 290 0.06 -21.20 -17.39
N ARG A 291 1.01 -21.76 -16.64
CA ARG A 291 1.38 -21.24 -15.31
C ARG A 291 1.89 -19.80 -15.40
N LEU A 292 2.78 -19.50 -16.34
CA LEU A 292 3.30 -18.14 -16.54
C LEU A 292 2.20 -17.13 -16.89
N ILE A 293 1.24 -17.51 -17.74
CA ILE A 293 0.08 -16.68 -18.09
C ILE A 293 -0.74 -16.36 -16.83
N ILE A 294 -1.02 -17.37 -15.99
CA ILE A 294 -1.74 -17.17 -14.73
C ILE A 294 -0.96 -16.19 -13.84
N MET A 295 0.37 -16.34 -13.71
CA MET A 295 1.19 -15.43 -12.91
C MET A 295 1.05 -13.99 -13.38
N PHE A 296 1.13 -13.72 -14.69
CA PHE A 296 0.94 -12.37 -15.23
C PHE A 296 -0.47 -11.83 -14.96
N ILE A 297 -1.51 -12.62 -15.21
CA ILE A 297 -2.89 -12.22 -14.94
C ILE A 297 -3.06 -11.83 -13.47
N ILE A 298 -2.56 -12.64 -12.53
CA ILE A 298 -2.66 -12.37 -11.10
C ILE A 298 -1.75 -11.20 -10.68
N GLY A 299 -0.57 -11.05 -11.28
CA GLY A 299 0.32 -9.90 -11.05
C GLY A 299 -0.33 -8.57 -11.43
N PHE A 300 -1.02 -8.51 -12.57
CA PHE A 300 -1.76 -7.32 -12.97
C PHE A 300 -3.05 -7.13 -12.20
N THR A 301 -3.80 -8.18 -11.88
CA THR A 301 -5.16 -8.05 -11.31
C THR A 301 -5.21 -8.17 -9.78
N GLY A 302 -4.16 -8.64 -9.12
CA GLY A 302 -4.13 -8.99 -7.70
C GLY A 302 -4.55 -7.84 -6.78
N ASN A 303 -4.02 -6.63 -7.03
CA ASN A 303 -4.41 -5.44 -6.27
C ASN A 303 -5.91 -5.11 -6.40
N LYS A 304 -6.49 -5.28 -7.59
CA LYS A 304 -7.92 -5.07 -7.83
C LYS A 304 -8.77 -6.13 -7.13
N MET A 305 -8.36 -7.40 -7.19
CA MET A 305 -9.04 -8.50 -6.51
C MET A 305 -9.01 -8.31 -4.99
N TYR A 306 -7.86 -7.92 -4.44
CA TYR A 306 -7.72 -7.69 -3.00
C TYR A 306 -8.49 -6.45 -2.52
N CYS A 307 -8.46 -5.35 -3.27
CA CYS A 307 -9.31 -4.18 -3.01
C CYS A 307 -10.80 -4.58 -2.92
N LYS A 308 -11.30 -5.30 -3.93
CA LYS A 308 -12.69 -5.78 -3.95
C LYS A 308 -13.00 -6.68 -2.74
N HIS A 309 -12.08 -7.59 -2.39
CA HIS A 309 -12.23 -8.45 -1.23
C HIS A 309 -12.33 -7.64 0.07
N CYS A 310 -11.44 -6.66 0.28
CA CYS A 310 -11.43 -5.83 1.47
C CYS A 310 -12.72 -5.02 1.61
N VAL A 311 -13.14 -4.32 0.54
CA VAL A 311 -14.38 -3.53 0.54
C VAL A 311 -15.59 -4.41 0.86
N GLN A 312 -15.75 -5.54 0.16
CA GLN A 312 -16.88 -6.44 0.38
C GLN A 312 -16.91 -6.99 1.81
N LYS A 313 -15.75 -7.27 2.40
CA LYS A 313 -15.65 -7.80 3.76
C LYS A 313 -15.96 -6.74 4.80
N VAL A 314 -15.47 -5.51 4.62
CA VAL A 314 -15.80 -4.37 5.48
C VAL A 314 -17.31 -4.10 5.47
N LEU A 315 -17.92 -3.99 4.28
CA LEU A 315 -19.35 -3.73 4.17
C LEU A 315 -20.19 -4.82 4.84
N ARG A 316 -19.86 -6.10 4.64
CA ARG A 316 -20.55 -7.21 5.31
C ARG A 316 -20.45 -7.15 6.83
N ILE A 317 -19.27 -6.83 7.37
CA ILE A 317 -19.09 -6.73 8.84
C ILE A 317 -19.91 -5.56 9.40
N ARG A 318 -19.97 -4.43 8.69
CA ARG A 318 -20.79 -3.29 9.10
C ARG A 318 -22.28 -3.59 9.05
N GLU A 319 -22.72 -4.38 8.06
CA GLU A 319 -24.11 -4.83 7.95
C GLU A 319 -24.47 -5.85 9.04
N SER A 320 -23.55 -6.75 9.42
CA SER A 320 -23.82 -7.81 10.39
C SER A 320 -23.67 -7.41 11.85
N THR A 321 -22.95 -6.32 12.14
CA THR A 321 -22.59 -5.94 13.51
C THR A 321 -22.98 -4.49 13.74
N GLY A 322 -23.94 -4.23 14.63
CA GLY A 322 -24.43 -2.86 14.88
C GLY A 322 -23.52 -2.01 15.78
N VAL A 323 -22.62 -2.64 16.54
CA VAL A 323 -21.77 -1.96 17.54
C VAL A 323 -20.40 -1.60 16.95
N PRO A 324 -19.97 -0.31 16.95
CA PRO A 324 -18.72 0.14 16.32
C PRO A 324 -17.44 -0.52 16.87
N ASP A 325 -17.34 -0.72 18.17
CA ASP A 325 -16.15 -1.35 18.78
C ASP A 325 -16.03 -2.83 18.39
N GLU A 326 -17.17 -3.53 18.33
CA GLU A 326 -17.22 -4.91 17.89
C GLU A 326 -16.90 -5.03 16.39
N GLN A 327 -17.37 -4.10 15.56
CA GLN A 327 -16.98 -4.02 14.14
C GLN A 327 -15.46 -3.88 14.01
N ALA A 328 -14.84 -2.97 14.76
CA ALA A 328 -13.40 -2.74 14.72
C ALA A 328 -12.60 -3.99 15.14
N LEU A 329 -13.05 -4.67 16.20
CA LEU A 329 -12.46 -5.92 16.67
C LEU A 329 -12.58 -7.03 15.60
N GLN A 330 -13.75 -7.21 14.99
CA GLN A 330 -13.95 -8.22 13.95
C GLN A 330 -13.10 -7.95 12.71
N LEU A 331 -12.97 -6.69 12.29
CA LEU A 331 -12.09 -6.30 11.18
C LEU A 331 -10.64 -6.67 11.49
N GLN A 332 -10.19 -6.46 12.72
CA GLN A 332 -8.83 -6.80 13.12
C GLN A 332 -8.61 -8.32 13.24
N GLN A 333 -9.57 -9.08 13.75
CA GLN A 333 -9.44 -10.54 13.85
C GLN A 333 -9.50 -11.23 12.48
N GLN A 334 -10.40 -10.78 11.61
CA GLN A 334 -10.60 -11.38 10.30
C GLN A 334 -9.67 -10.84 9.21
N GLY A 335 -8.97 -9.73 9.50
CA GLY A 335 -8.01 -9.07 8.63
C GLY A 335 -6.60 -9.65 8.70
N GLY A 336 -5.63 -8.88 8.22
CA GLY A 336 -4.21 -9.23 8.25
C GLY A 336 -3.84 -10.38 7.33
N VAL A 337 -2.88 -11.18 7.78
CA VAL A 337 -2.24 -12.22 6.97
C VAL A 337 -2.21 -13.56 7.70
N ASN A 338 -2.07 -14.64 6.94
CA ASN A 338 -1.91 -16.00 7.45
C ASN A 338 -0.50 -16.51 7.16
N THR A 339 0.44 -16.19 8.06
CA THR A 339 1.86 -16.56 7.93
C THR A 339 2.08 -18.07 8.00
N ALA A 340 1.34 -18.78 8.87
CA ALA A 340 1.43 -20.23 8.98
C ALA A 340 1.09 -20.93 7.65
N LEU A 341 0.03 -20.46 6.97
CA LEU A 341 -0.35 -20.97 5.66
C LEU A 341 0.73 -20.67 4.60
N ALA A 342 1.34 -19.48 4.63
CA ALA A 342 2.43 -19.14 3.70
C ALA A 342 3.65 -20.06 3.90
N VAL A 343 4.05 -20.33 5.16
CA VAL A 343 5.15 -21.25 5.47
C VAL A 343 4.80 -22.67 5.02
N CYS A 344 3.59 -23.15 5.30
CA CYS A 344 3.11 -24.46 4.85
C CYS A 344 3.18 -24.58 3.32
N MET A 345 2.69 -23.58 2.59
CA MET A 345 2.75 -23.55 1.12
C MET A 345 4.18 -23.55 0.59
N LEU A 346 5.11 -22.83 1.24
CA LEU A 346 6.53 -22.83 0.87
C LEU A 346 7.15 -24.22 1.06
N VAL A 347 6.88 -24.88 2.20
CA VAL A 347 7.38 -26.24 2.46
C VAL A 347 6.82 -27.22 1.43
N CYS A 348 5.51 -27.18 1.16
CA CYS A 348 4.89 -28.01 0.12
C CYS A 348 5.53 -27.77 -1.25
N TYR A 349 5.81 -26.51 -1.62
CA TYR A 349 6.48 -26.18 -2.87
C TYR A 349 7.90 -26.77 -2.95
N VAL A 350 8.69 -26.69 -1.87
CA VAL A 350 10.04 -27.28 -1.82
C VAL A 350 9.97 -28.80 -1.97
N ILE A 351 9.05 -29.47 -1.27
CA ILE A 351 8.85 -30.92 -1.39
C ILE A 351 8.51 -31.30 -2.82
N LEU A 352 7.56 -30.59 -3.43
CA LEU A 352 7.15 -30.80 -4.83
C LEU A 352 8.30 -30.62 -5.82
N MET A 353 9.22 -29.68 -5.56
CA MET A 353 10.41 -29.47 -6.39
C MET A 353 11.44 -30.60 -6.24
N CYS A 354 11.47 -31.29 -5.11
CA CYS A 354 12.35 -32.45 -4.91
C CYS A 354 11.82 -33.74 -5.55
N ILE A 355 10.51 -33.88 -5.79
CA ILE A 355 9.91 -35.12 -6.33
C ILE A 355 10.56 -35.58 -7.64
N PRO A 356 10.77 -34.72 -8.66
CA PRO A 356 11.42 -35.16 -9.89
C PRO A 356 12.84 -35.69 -9.68
N GLN A 357 13.58 -35.16 -8.69
CA GLN A 357 14.94 -35.62 -8.38
C GLN A 357 14.96 -36.96 -7.64
N LEU A 358 13.84 -37.36 -7.02
CA LEU A 358 13.70 -38.65 -6.33
C LEU A 358 13.15 -39.75 -7.26
N MET A 359 12.59 -39.37 -8.41
CA MET A 359 11.97 -40.26 -9.40
C MET A 359 12.91 -40.63 -10.56
N ILE A 360 14.11 -40.03 -10.60
CA ILE A 360 15.23 -40.33 -11.51
C ILE A 360 16.30 -41.03 -10.67
#